data_AF-A0A0D3VCQ5-F1
#
_entry.id   AF-A0A0D3VCQ5-F1
#
_cell.length_a   1.000
_cell.length_b   1.000
_cell.length_c   1.000
_cell.angle_alpha   90.00
_cell.angle_beta   90.00
_cell.angle_gamma   90.00
#
_symmetry.space_group_name_H-M   'P 1'
#
loop_
_entity.id
_entity.type
_entity.pdbx_description
1 polymer ?
#
loop_
_entity_poly.entity_id
_entity_poly.type
_entity_poly.pdbx_seq_one_letter_code
_entity_poly.pdbx_strand_id
1 'polypeptide(L)' 'MPVKYLGKIIEIMYMDQSGKITQRRIEVNSIRNGLIKATCLMTRSPRTFRLDNVLAWQPINKTA' A
#
# COMPACT_ATOMS: atom_id res chain seq x y z
N MET A 1 5.21 -6.78 -4.61
CA MET A 1 4.08 -7.20 -3.76
C MET A 1 3.26 -8.24 -4.50
N PRO A 2 2.95 -9.41 -3.89
CA PRO A 2 2.19 -10.48 -4.56
C PRO A 2 0.72 -10.15 -4.80
N VAL A 3 0.12 -10.73 -5.86
CA VAL A 3 -1.31 -10.54 -6.20
C VAL A 3 -2.29 -11.09 -5.15
N LYS A 4 -1.84 -11.96 -4.22
CA LYS A 4 -2.67 -12.51 -3.12
C LYS A 4 -3.23 -11.45 -2.15
N TYR A 5 -2.76 -10.21 -2.25
CA TYR A 5 -3.19 -9.09 -1.43
C TYR A 5 -4.24 -8.18 -2.11
N LEU A 6 -4.65 -8.48 -3.35
CA LEU A 6 -5.77 -7.78 -3.99
C LEU A 6 -7.03 -7.88 -3.12
N GLY A 7 -7.72 -6.75 -2.95
CA GLY A 7 -8.89 -6.62 -2.06
C GLY A 7 -8.57 -6.70 -0.56
N LYS A 8 -7.30 -6.81 -0.18
CA LYS A 8 -6.90 -6.87 1.24
C LYS A 8 -6.41 -5.51 1.71
N ILE A 9 -6.61 -5.27 3.02
CA ILE A 9 -6.01 -4.17 3.73
C ILE A 9 -4.62 -4.60 4.19
N ILE A 10 -3.64 -3.78 3.86
CA ILE A 10 -2.25 -3.95 4.28
C ILE A 10 -1.76 -2.66 4.92
N GLU A 11 -0.69 -2.77 5.66
CA GLU A 11 0.13 -1.66 6.08
C GLU A 11 1.45 -1.65 5.30
N ILE A 12 1.89 -0.48 4.86
CA ILE A 12 3.14 -0.28 4.12
C ILE A 12 4.00 0.79 4.78
N MET A 13 5.32 0.60 4.69
CA MET A 13 6.32 1.66 4.86
C MET A 13 6.66 2.19 3.47
N TYR A 14 6.27 3.43 3.18
CA TYR A 14 6.41 4.04 1.86
C TYR A 14 7.35 5.24 1.91
N MET A 15 8.34 5.26 1.02
CA MET A 15 9.25 6.38 0.83
C MET A 15 8.80 7.22 -0.37
N ASP A 16 8.54 8.50 -0.15
CA ASP A 16 8.26 9.41 -1.26
C ASP A 16 9.54 9.89 -1.98
N GLN A 17 9.36 10.71 -3.01
CA GLN A 17 10.47 11.21 -3.84
C GLN A 17 11.43 12.14 -3.09
N SER A 18 11.01 12.72 -1.96
CA SER A 18 11.87 13.53 -1.10
C SER A 18 12.65 12.70 -0.08
N GLY A 19 12.48 11.37 -0.09
CA GLY A 19 13.07 10.46 0.89
C GLY A 19 12.26 10.37 2.19
N LYS A 20 11.12 11.05 2.30
CA LYS A 20 10.28 10.98 3.50
C LYS A 20 9.58 9.63 3.58
N ILE A 21 9.81 8.93 4.68
CA ILE A 21 9.17 7.64 4.98
C ILE A 21 7.85 7.88 5.72
N THR A 22 6.81 7.18 5.29
CA THR A 22 5.48 7.23 5.90
C THR A 22 4.93 5.82 6.09
N GLN A 23 4.29 5.57 7.24
CA GLN A 23 3.50 4.37 7.46
C GLN A 23 2.07 4.60 6.96
N ARG A 24 1.54 3.70 6.13
CA ARG A 24 0.21 3.87 5.51
C ARG A 24 -0.58 2.58 5.54
N ARG A 25 -1.87 2.70 5.86
CA ARG A 25 -2.84 1.62 5.70
C ARG A 25 -3.60 1.81 4.39
N ILE A 26 -3.55 0.81 3.52
CA ILE A 26 -4.13 0.88 2.18
C ILE A 26 -4.93 -0.39 1.87
N GLU A 27 -6.02 -0.23 1.15
CA GLU A 27 -6.75 -1.32 0.52
C GLU A 27 -6.26 -1.48 -0.91
N VAL A 28 -5.74 -2.67 -1.26
CA VAL A 28 -5.10 -2.90 -2.56
C VAL A 28 -6.15 -3.17 -3.63
N ASN A 29 -6.33 -2.23 -4.57
CA ASN A 29 -7.32 -2.36 -5.64
C ASN A 29 -6.74 -3.05 -6.88
N SER A 30 -5.48 -2.78 -7.22
CA SER A 30 -4.77 -3.47 -8.32
C SER A 30 -3.26 -3.39 -8.18
N ILE A 31 -2.56 -4.38 -8.73
CA ILE A 31 -1.09 -4.43 -8.83
C ILE A 31 -0.76 -4.74 -10.29
N ARG A 32 -0.19 -3.79 -11.02
CA ARG A 32 0.24 -3.97 -12.43
C ARG A 32 1.43 -3.06 -12.73
N ASN A 33 2.39 -3.54 -13.52
CA ASN A 33 3.52 -2.75 -14.03
C ASN A 33 4.30 -2.01 -12.93
N GLY A 34 4.56 -2.67 -11.80
CA GLY A 34 5.26 -2.04 -10.66
C GLY A 34 4.46 -0.96 -9.93
N LEU A 35 3.17 -0.79 -10.23
CA LEU A 35 2.30 0.17 -9.58
C LEU A 35 1.23 -0.56 -8.74
N ILE A 36 0.95 0.02 -7.58
CA ILE A 36 -0.14 -0.38 -6.71
C ILE A 36 -1.19 0.73 -6.73
N LYS A 37 -2.37 0.48 -7.30
CA LYS A 37 -3.53 1.36 -7.09
C LYS A 37 -4.24 0.90 -5.84
N ALA A 38 -4.48 1.81 -4.92
CA ALA A 38 -5.05 1.50 -3.63
C ALA A 38 -5.88 2.65 -3.06
N THR A 39 -6.80 2.33 -2.16
CA THR A 39 -7.50 3.34 -1.37
C THR A 39 -6.71 3.59 -0.10
N CYS A 40 -6.25 4.82 0.11
CA CYS A 40 -5.55 5.20 1.34
C CYS A 40 -6.56 5.41 2.45
N LEU A 41 -6.54 4.55 3.47
CA LEU A 41 -7.60 4.52 4.49
C LEU A 41 -7.57 5.75 5.41
N MET A 42 -6.40 6.37 5.60
CA MET A 42 -6.28 7.62 6.37
C MET A 42 -7.04 8.79 5.74
N THR A 43 -7.04 8.88 4.40
CA THR A 43 -7.66 10.01 3.67
C THR A 43 -8.95 9.61 2.96
N ARG A 44 -9.29 8.30 2.97
CA ARG A 44 -10.36 7.70 2.18
C ARG A 44 -10.33 8.07 0.69
N SER A 45 -9.12 8.20 0.14
CA SER A 45 -8.93 8.65 -1.25
C SER A 45 -8.10 7.63 -2.05
N PRO A 46 -8.36 7.49 -3.37
CA PRO A 46 -7.52 6.69 -4.25
C PRO A 46 -6.09 7.25 -4.32
N ARG A 47 -5.08 6.38 -4.27
CA ARG A 47 -3.68 6.72 -4.48
C ARG A 47 -2.99 5.63 -5.29
N THR A 48 -1.98 6.03 -6.05
CA THR A 48 -1.07 5.10 -6.75
C THR A 48 0.29 5.15 -6.07
N PHE A 49 0.81 3.99 -5.71
CA PHE A 49 2.13 3.82 -5.10
C PHE A 49 3.05 3.10 -6.06
N ARG A 50 4.31 3.53 -6.14
CA ARG A 50 5.35 2.76 -6.82
C ARG A 50 5.77 1.60 -5.93
N LEU A 51 5.83 0.40 -6.49
CA LEU A 51 6.23 -0.79 -5.75
C LEU A 51 7.67 -0.67 -5.26
N ASP A 52 8.56 -0.09 -6.07
CA ASP A 52 9.98 0.11 -5.73
C ASP A 52 10.19 1.09 -4.57
N ASN A 53 9.17 1.89 -4.25
CA ASN A 53 9.17 2.83 -3.13
C ASN A 53 8.53 2.23 -1.85
N VAL A 54 8.08 0.97 -1.90
CA VAL A 54 7.58 0.25 -0.73
C VAL A 54 8.76 -0.46 -0.06
N LEU A 55 9.15 0.03 1.12
CA LEU A 55 10.29 -0.50 1.87
C LEU A 55 9.93 -1.78 2.65
N ALA A 56 8.70 -1.86 3.13
CA ALA A 56 8.16 -3.02 3.83
C ALA A 56 6.63 -3.03 3.73
N TRP A 57 6.00 -4.21 3.88
CA TRP A 57 4.56 -4.33 3.99
C TRP A 57 4.15 -5.53 4.83
N GLN A 58 2.99 -5.44 5.48
CA GLN A 58 2.37 -6.54 6.21
C GLN A 58 0.85 -6.56 6.02
N PRO A 59 0.21 -7.73 5.92
CA PRO A 59 -1.25 -7.81 5.99
C PRO A 59 -1.73 -7.32 7.35
N ILE A 60 -2.84 -6.57 7.36
CA ILE A 60 -3.52 -6.29 8.62
C ILE A 60 -4.47 -7.47 8.88
N ASN A 61 -4.08 -8.32 9.82
CA ASN A 61 -5.00 -9.30 10.36
C ASN A 61 -6.02 -8.52 11.20
N LYS A 62 -7.31 -8.63 10.88
CA LYS A 62 -8.35 -8.28 11.84
C LYS A 62 -8.28 -9.34 12.94
N THR A 63 -7.50 -9.09 13.98
CA THR A 63 -7.70 -9.83 15.22
C THR A 63 -9.05 -9.37 15.76
N ALA A 64 -9.98 -10.32 15.84
CA ALA A 64 -11.27 -10.15 16.50
C ALA A 64 -11.08 -9.91 18.00
#